data_AF-A0A4S0K4C0-F1
#
_entry.id   AF-A0A4S0K4C0-F1
#
_cell.length_a   1.000
_cell.length_b   1.000
_cell.length_c   1.000
_cell.angle_alpha   90.00
_cell.angle_beta   90.00
_cell.angle_gamma   90.00
#
_symmetry.space_group_name_H-M   'P 1'
#
loop_
_entity.id
_entity.type
_entity.pdbx_description
1 polymer ?
#
loop_
_entity_poly.entity_id
_entity_poly.type
_entity_poly.pdbx_seq_one_letter_code
_entity_poly.pdbx_strand_id
1 'polypeptide(L)'
;LNIFQGQPVTWTYDVKNDGNVALAHVVVTDDNGTAGTGDDFHPTAILSGGFNSGDINQNGLLDTNETWHYQATGVAQLGNYVNNATATTDAFVDTALHSRTPLATDSSDYEGFSNKALTQGFWGSHADAWDNIAGNEGNPTKSAVASHVLSGLDVNPRT
;
A
#
# COMPACT_ATOMS: atom_id res chain seq x y z
N LEU A 1 -7.23 5.94 6.02
CA LEU A 1 -7.14 5.61 4.58
C LEU A 1 -7.92 4.31 4.38
N ASN A 2 -8.81 4.23 3.40
CA ASN A 2 -9.56 3.01 3.12
C ASN A 2 -8.98 2.37 1.87
N ILE A 3 -8.30 1.24 2.01
CA ILE A 3 -7.77 0.47 0.89
C ILE A 3 -8.69 -0.74 0.68
N PHE A 4 -9.32 -0.84 -0.48
CA PHE A 4 -10.15 -1.99 -0.81
C PHE A 4 -9.35 -3.04 -1.55
N GLN A 5 -9.60 -4.31 -1.24
CA GLN A 5 -9.05 -5.44 -1.98
C GLN A 5 -9.28 -5.24 -3.49
N GLY A 6 -8.25 -5.51 -4.28
CA GLY A 6 -8.31 -5.35 -5.74
C GLY A 6 -7.95 -3.95 -6.23
N GLN A 7 -7.81 -2.95 -5.35
CA GLN A 7 -7.32 -1.64 -5.77
C GLN A 7 -5.82 -1.68 -6.08
N PRO A 8 -5.36 -0.92 -7.07
CA PRO A 8 -3.93 -0.74 -7.30
C PRO A 8 -3.30 -0.02 -6.11
N VAL A 9 -2.15 -0.52 -5.66
CA VAL A 9 -1.31 0.12 -4.66
C VAL A 9 0.03 0.42 -5.30
N THR A 10 0.58 1.59 -5.02
CA THR A 10 1.93 1.99 -5.43
C THR A 10 2.76 2.19 -4.18
N TRP A 11 3.90 1.51 -4.12
CA TRP A 11 4.92 1.73 -3.10
C TRP A 11 6.05 2.56 -3.69
N THR A 12 6.52 3.53 -2.91
CA THR A 12 7.65 4.38 -3.24
C THR A 12 8.71 4.20 -2.17
N TYR A 13 9.96 4.03 -2.58
CA TYR A 13 11.09 3.78 -1.68
C TYR A 13 12.11 4.88 -1.88
N ASP A 14 12.41 5.61 -0.80
CA ASP A 14 13.38 6.69 -0.75
C ASP A 14 14.62 6.22 -0.01
N VAL A 15 15.70 5.97 -0.74
CA VAL A 15 16.97 5.50 -0.17
C VAL A 15 17.93 6.67 -0.01
N LYS A 16 18.20 7.03 1.24
CA LYS A 16 19.07 8.16 1.59
C LYS A 16 20.39 7.66 2.20
N ASN A 17 21.50 8.30 1.83
CA ASN A 17 22.79 8.07 2.46
C ASN A 17 23.04 9.09 3.58
N ASP A 18 22.78 8.69 4.82
CA ASP A 18 23.09 9.48 6.03
C ASP A 18 24.54 9.30 6.53
N GLY A 19 25.36 8.57 5.76
CA GLY A 19 26.78 8.38 6.04
C GLY A 19 27.65 9.54 5.57
N ASN A 20 28.95 9.27 5.43
CA ASN A 20 29.95 10.23 4.98
C ASN A 20 30.75 9.75 3.74
N VAL A 21 30.35 8.63 3.14
CA VAL A 21 31.01 8.02 1.98
C VAL A 21 29.94 7.69 0.94
N ALA A 22 30.22 7.98 -0.33
CA ALA A 22 29.34 7.64 -1.44
C ALA A 22 29.18 6.11 -1.55
N LEU A 23 27.96 5.64 -1.82
CA LEU A 23 27.64 4.22 -1.86
C LEU A 23 27.37 3.74 -3.29
N ALA A 24 27.97 2.61 -3.66
CA ALA A 24 27.78 1.99 -4.97
C ALA A 24 26.78 0.82 -4.91
N HIS A 25 26.20 0.47 -6.06
CA HIS A 25 25.31 -0.68 -6.25
C HIS A 25 24.16 -0.75 -5.21
N VAL A 26 23.37 0.32 -5.14
CA VAL A 26 22.18 0.35 -4.28
C VAL A 26 21.11 -0.60 -4.83
N VAL A 27 20.76 -1.62 -4.05
CA VAL A 27 19.71 -2.60 -4.35
C VAL A 27 18.64 -2.55 -3.27
N VAL A 28 17.41 -2.29 -3.68
CA VAL A 28 16.21 -2.40 -2.84
C VAL A 28 15.58 -3.76 -3.09
N THR A 29 15.30 -4.50 -2.03
CA THR A 29 14.56 -5.78 -2.05
C THR A 29 13.30 -5.62 -1.23
N ASP A 30 12.17 -5.99 -1.80
CA ASP A 30 10.85 -5.93 -1.20
C ASP A 30 10.34 -7.35 -0.96
N ASP A 31 9.76 -7.62 0.21
CA ASP A 31 9.30 -8.95 0.63
C ASP A 31 7.94 -9.37 0.06
N ASN A 32 7.36 -8.53 -0.81
CA ASN A 32 6.04 -8.72 -1.40
C ASN A 32 4.92 -8.88 -0.33
N GLY A 33 5.17 -8.39 0.87
CA GLY A 33 4.33 -8.57 2.04
C GLY A 33 4.22 -10.01 2.54
N THR A 34 5.27 -10.81 2.34
CA THR A 34 5.35 -12.18 2.84
C THR A 34 6.60 -12.41 3.70
N ALA A 35 6.57 -13.45 4.55
CA ALA A 35 7.71 -13.78 5.40
C ALA A 35 8.79 -14.61 4.69
N GLY A 36 8.52 -15.12 3.49
CA GLY A 36 9.42 -16.03 2.78
C GLY A 36 10.04 -15.34 1.57
N THR A 37 11.29 -15.64 1.27
CA THR A 37 12.05 -14.92 0.23
C THR A 37 11.77 -15.40 -1.21
N GLY A 38 10.68 -16.15 -1.42
CA GLY A 38 10.44 -16.86 -2.68
C GLY A 38 9.83 -15.97 -3.76
N ASP A 39 9.15 -14.91 -3.34
CA ASP A 39 8.49 -13.91 -4.17
C ASP A 39 9.04 -12.49 -3.97
N ASP A 40 10.11 -12.34 -3.18
CA ASP A 40 10.85 -11.10 -3.04
C ASP A 40 11.27 -10.56 -4.41
N PHE A 41 11.23 -9.24 -4.55
CA PHE A 41 11.53 -8.58 -5.82
C PHE A 41 12.29 -7.27 -5.62
N HIS A 42 12.78 -6.71 -6.74
CA HIS A 42 13.46 -5.42 -6.76
C HIS A 42 12.55 -4.34 -7.35
N PRO A 43 12.15 -3.33 -6.56
CA PRO A 43 11.46 -2.15 -7.07
C PRO A 43 12.23 -1.48 -8.21
N THR A 44 11.50 -0.91 -9.15
CA THR A 44 12.10 -0.27 -10.33
C THR A 44 12.60 1.12 -9.97
N ALA A 45 13.84 1.45 -10.32
CA ALA A 45 14.38 2.79 -10.14
C ALA A 45 13.57 3.81 -10.97
N ILE A 46 13.23 4.95 -10.36
CA ILE A 46 12.65 6.07 -11.08
C ILE A 46 13.82 6.80 -11.74
N LEU A 47 13.83 6.88 -13.07
CA LEU A 47 14.98 7.40 -13.82
C LEU A 47 14.76 8.80 -14.37
N SER A 48 15.83 9.60 -14.39
CA SER A 48 15.93 10.86 -15.11
C SER A 48 17.24 10.87 -15.90
N GLY A 49 17.16 10.95 -17.23
CA GLY A 49 18.37 10.93 -18.08
C GLY A 49 19.16 9.61 -18.06
N GLY A 50 18.57 8.51 -17.61
CA GLY A 50 19.24 7.21 -17.50
C GLY A 50 19.87 6.92 -16.13
N PHE A 51 19.83 7.88 -15.21
CA PHE A 51 20.28 7.75 -13.83
C PHE A 51 19.09 7.73 -12.88
N ASN A 52 19.28 7.33 -11.63
CA ASN A 52 18.23 7.49 -10.63
C ASN A 52 17.81 8.96 -10.56
N SER A 53 16.51 9.25 -10.40
CA SER A 53 16.02 10.63 -10.38
C SER A 53 16.56 11.46 -9.22
N GLY A 54 17.11 10.80 -8.20
CA GLY A 54 17.82 11.44 -7.09
C GLY A 54 19.34 11.47 -7.20
N ASP A 55 19.91 10.91 -8.27
CA ASP A 55 21.34 11.03 -8.61
C ASP A 55 21.55 12.42 -9.24
N ILE A 56 21.94 13.39 -8.40
CA ILE A 56 21.98 14.81 -8.75
C ILE A 56 23.12 15.10 -9.71
N ASN A 57 24.23 14.39 -9.57
CA ASN A 57 25.44 14.60 -10.36
C ASN A 57 25.65 13.56 -11.47
N GLN A 58 24.76 12.56 -11.56
CA GLN A 58 24.73 11.51 -12.59
C GLN A 58 26.00 10.65 -12.61
N ASN A 59 26.52 10.32 -11.43
CA ASN A 59 27.74 9.52 -11.29
C ASN A 59 27.45 8.02 -11.00
N GLY A 60 26.19 7.64 -10.77
CA GLY A 60 25.80 6.27 -10.43
C GLY A 60 26.20 5.83 -9.02
N LEU A 61 26.50 6.76 -8.12
CA LEU A 61 26.79 6.55 -6.71
C LEU A 61 25.77 7.31 -5.88
N LEU A 62 25.28 6.71 -4.79
CA LEU A 62 24.41 7.41 -3.84
C LEU A 62 25.28 8.28 -2.93
N ASP A 63 25.39 9.55 -3.27
CA ASP A 63 26.14 10.53 -2.50
C ASP A 63 25.38 10.98 -1.23
N THR A 64 26.10 11.57 -0.27
CA THR A 64 25.57 11.92 1.06
C THR A 64 24.49 13.02 1.05
N ASN A 65 24.33 13.71 -0.08
CA ASN A 65 23.31 14.73 -0.29
C ASN A 65 22.22 14.28 -1.27
N GLU A 66 22.19 13.00 -1.63
CA GLU A 66 21.25 12.42 -2.57
C GLU A 66 20.21 11.54 -1.87
N THR A 67 19.10 11.30 -2.56
CA THR A 67 18.07 10.37 -2.13
C THR A 67 17.54 9.68 -3.37
N TRP A 68 17.87 8.41 -3.53
CA TRP A 68 17.49 7.64 -4.70
C TRP A 68 16.06 7.10 -4.57
N HIS A 69 15.30 7.19 -5.66
CA HIS A 69 13.89 6.88 -5.68
C HIS A 69 13.59 5.61 -6.47
N TYR A 70 12.73 4.77 -5.92
CA TYR A 70 12.27 3.53 -6.54
C TYR A 70 10.75 3.40 -6.40
N GLN A 71 10.13 2.63 -7.28
CA GLN A 71 8.70 2.35 -7.22
C GLN A 71 8.37 0.89 -7.54
N ALA A 72 7.31 0.41 -6.91
CA ALA A 72 6.66 -0.85 -7.20
C ALA A 72 5.14 -0.66 -7.23
N THR A 73 4.45 -1.50 -7.99
CA THR A 73 2.99 -1.51 -8.01
C THR A 73 2.47 -2.91 -7.74
N GLY A 74 1.31 -2.97 -7.12
CA GLY A 74 0.63 -4.23 -6.81
C GLY A 74 -0.84 -4.03 -6.61
N VAL A 75 -1.48 -5.06 -6.06
CA VAL A 75 -2.92 -5.08 -5.85
C VAL A 75 -3.18 -5.33 -4.37
N ALA A 76 -4.03 -4.50 -3.77
CA ALA A 76 -4.38 -4.61 -2.36
C ALA A 76 -5.03 -5.96 -2.06
N GLN A 77 -4.61 -6.57 -0.95
CA GLN A 77 -5.14 -7.80 -0.40
C GLN A 77 -6.21 -7.50 0.65
N LEU A 78 -6.95 -8.52 1.09
CA LEU A 78 -7.92 -8.40 2.17
C LEU A 78 -7.23 -8.64 3.51
N GLY A 79 -7.55 -7.83 4.53
CA GLY A 79 -6.99 -7.95 5.87
C GLY A 79 -5.67 -7.21 6.04
N ASN A 80 -4.94 -7.57 7.10
CA ASN A 80 -3.69 -6.91 7.45
C ASN A 80 -2.60 -7.29 6.46
N TYR A 81 -1.94 -6.27 5.92
CA TYR A 81 -0.81 -6.40 5.02
C TYR A 81 0.34 -5.58 5.58
N VAL A 82 1.52 -6.19 5.66
CA VAL A 82 2.77 -5.54 6.05
C VAL A 82 3.77 -5.89 4.98
N ASN A 83 4.47 -4.88 4.49
CA ASN A 83 5.46 -4.97 3.44
C ASN A 83 6.78 -4.41 3.95
N ASN A 84 7.81 -5.23 3.96
CA ASN A 84 9.14 -4.82 4.38
C ASN A 84 10.07 -4.70 3.18
N ALA A 85 10.73 -3.56 3.10
CA ALA A 85 11.78 -3.33 2.13
C ALA A 85 13.13 -3.24 2.82
N THR A 86 14.15 -3.73 2.14
CA THR A 86 15.54 -3.75 2.58
C THR A 86 16.41 -3.15 1.50
N ALA A 87 17.12 -2.06 1.81
CA ALA A 87 18.12 -1.46 0.95
C ALA A 87 19.53 -1.94 1.35
N THR A 88 20.29 -2.40 0.36
CA THR A 88 21.68 -2.83 0.49
C THR A 88 22.57 -2.10 -0.50
N THR A 89 23.86 -2.04 -0.21
CA THR A 89 24.88 -1.48 -1.12
C THR A 89 26.08 -2.41 -1.18
N ASP A 90 27.08 -2.06 -2.00
CA ASP A 90 28.40 -2.66 -1.86
C ASP A 90 29.03 -2.36 -0.50
N ALA A 91 29.98 -3.21 -0.11
CA ALA A 91 30.79 -2.96 1.07
C ALA A 91 31.73 -1.77 0.84
N PHE A 92 31.76 -0.84 1.78
CA PHE A 92 32.77 0.21 1.81
C PHE A 92 33.90 -0.17 2.77
N VAL A 93 35.09 0.37 2.51
CA VAL A 93 36.26 0.21 3.37
C VAL A 93 36.60 1.55 4.00
N ASP A 94 36.62 1.62 5.32
CA ASP A 94 36.99 2.84 6.04
C ASP A 94 38.51 3.08 6.03
N THR A 95 38.95 4.24 6.51
CA THR A 95 40.37 4.61 6.61
C THR A 95 41.17 3.68 7.55
N ALA A 96 40.48 2.97 8.45
CA ALA A 96 41.08 1.98 9.36
C ALA A 96 41.10 0.55 8.76
N LEU A 97 40.73 0.41 7.48
CA LEU A 97 40.67 -0.86 6.73
C LEU A 97 39.58 -1.83 7.21
N HIS A 98 38.54 -1.33 7.88
CA HIS A 98 37.35 -2.13 8.16
C HIS A 98 36.40 -2.11 6.97
N SER A 99 35.89 -3.28 6.61
CA SER A 99 34.85 -3.41 5.60
C SER A 99 33.48 -3.53 6.26
N ARG A 100 32.51 -2.74 5.79
CA ARG A 100 31.11 -2.87 6.18
C ARG A 100 30.21 -2.75 4.96
N THR A 101 29.13 -3.52 4.99
CA THR A 101 28.02 -3.42 4.04
C THR A 101 26.88 -2.64 4.70
N PRO A 102 26.58 -1.42 4.22
CA PRO A 102 25.38 -0.68 4.61
C PRO A 102 24.11 -1.47 4.31
N LEU A 103 23.16 -1.39 5.25
CA LEU A 103 21.86 -2.03 5.20
C LEU A 103 20.85 -1.10 5.90
N ALA A 104 19.69 -0.91 5.30
CA ALA A 104 18.55 -0.25 5.93
C ALA A 104 17.27 -1.02 5.63
N THR A 105 16.32 -1.02 6.56
CA THR A 105 15.02 -1.68 6.43
C THR A 105 13.91 -0.70 6.76
N ASP A 106 12.82 -0.74 6.01
CA ASP A 106 11.62 0.05 6.29
C ASP A 106 10.35 -0.79 6.06
N SER A 107 9.29 -0.47 6.80
CA SER A 107 8.02 -1.21 6.78
C SER A 107 6.87 -0.29 6.39
N SER A 108 6.00 -0.78 5.51
CA SER A 108 4.73 -0.13 5.16
C SER A 108 3.58 -1.10 5.38
N ASP A 109 2.47 -0.63 5.93
CA ASP A 109 1.31 -1.47 6.25
C ASP A 109 -0.02 -0.84 5.85
N TYR A 110 -1.02 -1.70 5.64
CA TYR A 110 -2.42 -1.30 5.50
C TYR A 110 -3.37 -2.41 5.97
N GLU A 111 -4.60 -2.01 6.29
CA GLU A 111 -5.73 -2.93 6.42
C GLU A 111 -6.61 -2.87 5.17
N GLY A 112 -6.70 -4.00 4.47
CA GLY A 112 -7.49 -4.14 3.26
C GLY A 112 -8.93 -4.53 3.58
N PHE A 113 -9.88 -3.80 3.00
CA PHE A 113 -11.31 -4.06 3.18
C PHE A 113 -11.89 -4.80 1.98
N SER A 114 -12.88 -5.65 2.23
CA SER A 114 -13.60 -6.30 1.13
C SER A 114 -14.35 -5.26 0.31
N ASN A 115 -14.25 -5.37 -1.02
CA ASN A 115 -15.07 -4.62 -1.95
C ASN A 115 -16.51 -5.16 -2.03
N LYS A 116 -16.95 -6.05 -1.11
CA LYS A 116 -18.34 -6.49 -1.01
C LYS A 116 -19.17 -5.22 -0.96
N ALA A 117 -19.68 -4.88 -2.14
CA ALA A 117 -20.67 -3.88 -2.31
C ALA A 117 -21.73 -4.21 -1.25
N LEU A 118 -22.09 -3.21 -0.45
CA LEU A 118 -23.50 -2.99 -0.20
C LEU A 118 -24.18 -3.28 -1.54
N THR A 119 -24.83 -4.43 -1.69
CA THR A 119 -25.38 -4.88 -2.96
C THR A 119 -26.03 -3.69 -3.63
N GLN A 120 -25.58 -3.32 -4.83
CA GLN A 120 -26.19 -2.24 -5.60
C GLN A 120 -27.67 -2.64 -5.79
N GLY A 121 -28.54 -2.03 -4.98
CA GLY A 121 -29.91 -2.50 -4.75
C GLY A 121 -30.42 -2.43 -3.29
N PHE A 122 -29.55 -2.24 -2.28
CA PHE A 122 -29.98 -2.08 -0.87
C PHE A 122 -29.78 -0.66 -0.31
N TRP A 123 -29.87 0.33 -1.18
CA TRP A 123 -30.44 1.61 -0.80
C TRP A 123 -31.74 1.71 -1.58
N GLY A 124 -32.86 1.55 -0.89
CA GLY A 124 -34.11 2.08 -1.43
C GLY A 124 -33.86 3.57 -1.65
N SER A 125 -33.62 3.98 -2.88
CA SER A 125 -33.78 5.37 -3.30
C SER A 125 -35.27 5.68 -3.20
N HIS A 126 -35.74 5.85 -1.98
CA HIS A 126 -37.08 6.33 -1.75
C HIS A 126 -36.98 7.85 -1.72
N ALA A 127 -37.04 8.44 -2.91
CA ALA A 127 -37.31 9.85 -3.07
C ALA A 127 -38.81 10.13 -2.86
N ASP A 128 -39.43 9.51 -1.87
CA ASP A 128 -40.78 9.88 -1.47
C ASP A 128 -40.60 11.04 -0.48
N ALA A 129 -40.59 12.23 -1.06
CA ALA A 129 -40.97 13.40 -0.31
C ALA A 129 -42.37 13.14 0.26
N TRP A 130 -42.50 13.26 1.58
CA TRP A 130 -43.76 13.13 2.29
C TRP A 130 -44.75 14.17 1.75
N ASP A 131 -45.69 13.76 0.90
CA ASP A 131 -46.65 14.64 0.21
C ASP A 131 -47.98 14.76 0.98
N ASN A 132 -48.11 14.09 2.13
CA ASN A 132 -49.33 14.01 2.94
C ASN A 132 -50.56 13.46 2.18
N ILE A 133 -50.36 12.71 1.09
CA ILE A 133 -51.44 12.00 0.38
C ILE A 133 -51.52 10.56 0.90
N ALA A 134 -52.64 10.23 1.54
CA ALA A 134 -52.90 8.89 2.06
C ALA A 134 -52.86 7.83 0.95
N GLY A 135 -51.96 6.85 1.07
CA GLY A 135 -51.81 5.71 0.15
C GLY A 135 -50.58 5.73 -0.75
N ASN A 136 -49.77 6.80 -0.69
CA ASN A 136 -48.47 6.91 -1.38
C ASN A 136 -47.29 6.82 -0.41
N GLU A 137 -47.48 6.37 0.83
CA GLU A 137 -46.38 6.13 1.76
C GLU A 137 -45.70 4.81 1.39
N GLY A 138 -44.46 4.87 0.87
CA GLY A 138 -43.67 3.66 0.73
C GLY A 138 -43.56 2.94 2.06
N ASN A 139 -44.05 1.70 2.06
CA ASN A 139 -44.19 0.81 3.19
C ASN A 139 -43.02 0.92 4.21
N PRO A 140 -43.20 1.62 5.34
CA PRO A 140 -42.12 1.80 6.31
C PRO A 140 -41.98 0.63 7.28
N THR A 141 -42.73 -0.48 7.12
CA THR A 141 -42.83 -1.53 8.15
C THR A 141 -42.49 -2.96 7.71
N LYS A 142 -42.11 -3.21 6.47
CA LYS A 142 -41.52 -4.52 6.10
C LYS A 142 -40.01 -4.47 6.12
N SER A 143 -39.45 -4.56 7.32
CA SER A 143 -38.03 -4.89 7.51
C SER A 143 -37.69 -6.15 6.69
N ALA A 144 -36.58 -6.13 5.97
CA ALA A 144 -36.07 -7.29 5.21
C ALA A 144 -35.79 -8.53 6.08
N VAL A 145 -35.83 -8.38 7.42
CA VAL A 145 -35.79 -9.47 8.39
C VAL A 145 -37.12 -10.25 8.41
N ALA A 146 -38.27 -9.58 8.27
CA ALA A 146 -39.58 -10.23 8.28
C ALA A 146 -39.89 -11.01 6.98
N SER A 147 -39.16 -10.73 5.90
CA SER A 147 -39.28 -11.44 4.62
C SER A 147 -38.35 -12.66 4.49
N HIS A 148 -37.55 -13.00 5.50
CA HIS A 148 -36.54 -14.09 5.49
C HIS A 148 -35.45 -13.95 4.41
N VAL A 149 -35.27 -12.75 3.85
CA VAL A 149 -34.24 -12.46 2.83
C VAL A 149 -32.86 -12.24 3.48
N LEU A 150 -32.84 -11.82 4.74
CA LEU A 150 -31.63 -11.68 5.56
C LEU A 150 -31.69 -12.67 6.73
N SER A 151 -30.60 -13.41 6.97
CA SER A 151 -30.48 -14.23 8.19
C SER A 151 -30.04 -13.35 9.36
N GLY A 152 -30.30 -13.76 10.61
CA GLY A 152 -29.94 -12.98 11.80
C GLY A 152 -28.44 -12.66 11.96
N LEU A 153 -27.58 -13.19 11.07
CA LEU A 153 -26.15 -12.91 10.99
C LEU A 153 -25.80 -11.74 10.05
N ASP A 154 -26.75 -11.25 9.23
CA ASP A 154 -26.58 -10.10 8.33
C ASP A 154 -26.90 -8.75 9.00
N VAL A 155 -27.34 -8.77 10.27
CA VAL A 155 -27.59 -7.56 11.05
C VAL A 155 -26.31 -7.23 11.81
N ASN A 156 -25.58 -6.22 11.33
CA ASN A 156 -24.36 -5.74 11.96
C ASN A 156 -24.59 -5.44 13.47
N PRO A 157 -23.81 -6.02 14.41
CA PRO A 157 -23.90 -5.69 15.82
C PRO A 157 -23.14 -4.39 16.07
N ARG A 158 -23.84 -3.25 16.05
CA ARG A 158 -23.37 -2.04 16.73
C ARG A 158 -24.02 -1.98 18.11
N THR A 159 -23.26 -2.33 19.14
CA THR A 159 -23.31 -1.62 20.43
C THR A 159 -22.47 -0.38 20.33
#